data_AF-A0A7W0GES7-F1
#
_entry.id   AF-A0A7W0GES7-F1
#
_cell.length_a   1.000
_cell.length_b   1.000
_cell.length_c   1.000
_cell.angle_alpha   90.00
_cell.angle_beta   90.00
_cell.angle_gamma   90.00
#
_symmetry.space_group_name_H-M   'P 1'
#
loop_
_entity.id
_entity.type
_entity.pdbx_description
1 polymer ?
#
loop_
_entity_poly.entity_id
_entity_poly.type
_entity_poly.pdbx_seq_one_letter_code
_entity_poly.pdbx_strand_id
1 'polypeptide(L)' 'MKVTARQLNRATLARQLLLGREPLDPATAVSRLCALQAQAPASPYLALWSRIAGFDAADLDRAFDE' A
#
# COMPACT_ATOMS: atom_id res chain seq x y z
N MET A 1 27.69 -6.93 7.68
CA MET A 1 26.84 -8.00 7.10
C MET A 1 26.46 -7.58 5.68
N LYS A 2 26.66 -8.42 4.66
CA LYS A 2 26.35 -8.06 3.26
C LYS A 2 24.92 -8.49 2.91
N VAL A 3 24.11 -7.56 2.41
CA VAL A 3 22.74 -7.85 1.94
C VAL A 3 22.80 -8.31 0.48
N THR A 4 22.18 -9.44 0.16
CA THR A 4 22.04 -9.93 -1.21
C THR A 4 20.91 -9.22 -1.96
N ALA A 5 20.94 -9.23 -3.30
CA ALA A 5 19.86 -8.66 -4.11
C ALA A 5 18.48 -9.26 -3.79
N ARG A 6 18.42 -10.58 -3.52
CA ARG A 6 17.18 -11.26 -3.12
C ARG A 6 16.66 -10.74 -1.79
N GLN A 7 17.54 -10.59 -0.79
CA GLN A 7 17.17 -10.05 0.51
C GLN A 7 16.68 -8.61 0.41
N LEU A 8 17.37 -7.77 -0.38
CA LEU A 8 16.93 -6.39 -0.62
C LEU A 8 15.55 -6.36 -1.29
N ASN A 9 15.34 -7.17 -2.33
CA ASN A 9 14.05 -7.25 -3.01
C ASN A 9 12.91 -7.67 -2.08
N ARG A 10 13.11 -8.72 -1.25
CA ARG A 10 12.09 -9.14 -0.28
C ARG A 10 11.82 -8.06 0.76
N ALA A 11 12.86 -7.39 1.24
CA ALA A 11 12.73 -6.31 2.20
C ALA A 11 11.99 -5.09 1.61
N THR A 12 12.17 -4.81 0.32
CA THR A 12 11.41 -3.78 -0.41
C THR A 12 9.95 -4.20 -0.56
N LEU A 13 9.67 -5.41 -1.04
CA LEU A 13 8.30 -5.90 -1.20
C LEU A 13 7.53 -5.95 0.12
N ALA A 14 8.20 -6.31 1.23
CA ALA A 14 7.61 -6.27 2.56
C ALA A 14 7.19 -4.84 2.95
N ARG A 15 8.08 -3.84 2.80
CA ARG A 15 7.76 -2.43 3.07
C ARG A 15 6.70 -1.87 2.13
N GLN A 16 6.59 -2.43 0.93
CA GLN A 16 5.58 -2.07 -0.06
C GLN A 16 4.24 -2.80 0.14
N LEU A 17 4.11 -3.64 1.18
CA LEU A 17 2.91 -4.44 1.46
C LEU A 17 2.54 -5.39 0.31
N LEU A 18 3.55 -5.89 -0.42
CA LEU A 18 3.38 -6.74 -1.61
C LEU A 18 3.73 -8.22 -1.36
N LEU A 19 4.13 -8.57 -0.14
CA LEU A 19 4.29 -9.99 0.25
C LEU A 19 3.02 -10.57 0.89
N GLY A 20 2.07 -9.72 1.28
CA GLY A 20 0.80 -10.09 1.88
C GLY A 20 -0.05 -8.85 2.07
N ARG A 21 -1.37 -9.04 2.06
CA ARG A 21 -2.33 -7.98 2.37
C ARG A 21 -2.41 -7.80 3.88
N GLU A 22 -2.34 -6.57 4.36
CA GLU A 22 -2.32 -6.23 5.79
C GLU A 22 -3.62 -5.55 6.24
N PRO A 23 -4.10 -5.78 7.46
CA PRO A 23 -5.34 -5.18 7.98
C PRO A 23 -5.06 -3.74 8.44
N LEU A 24 -4.91 -2.83 7.48
CA LEU A 24 -4.62 -1.40 7.71
C LEU A 24 -5.72 -0.54 7.09
N ASP A 25 -5.98 0.63 7.67
CA ASP A 25 -6.78 1.66 7.00
C ASP A 25 -5.99 2.30 5.83
N PRO A 26 -6.68 2.92 4.86
CA PRO A 26 -6.05 3.55 3.70
C PRO A 26 -4.97 4.58 4.03
N ALA A 27 -5.21 5.51 4.96
CA ALA A 27 -4.28 6.59 5.28
C ALA A 27 -2.98 6.05 5.91
N THR A 28 -3.10 5.09 6.83
CA THR A 28 -1.96 4.38 7.41
C THR A 28 -1.17 3.62 6.36
N ALA A 29 -1.85 2.94 5.42
CA ALA A 29 -1.16 2.23 4.34
C ALA A 29 -0.39 3.19 3.44
N VAL A 30 -0.98 4.32 3.01
CA VAL A 30 -0.27 5.33 2.20
C VAL A 30 0.93 5.91 2.94
N SER A 31 0.78 6.19 4.24
CA SER A 31 1.88 6.70 5.09
C SER A 31 3.06 5.73 5.14
N ARG A 32 2.81 4.42 5.24
CA ARG A 32 3.87 3.38 5.17
C ARG A 32 4.54 3.30 3.80
N LEU A 33 3.79 3.57 2.73
CA LEU A 33 4.27 3.59 1.35
C LEU A 33 4.93 4.92 0.96
N CYS A 34 4.87 5.92 1.85
CA CYS A 34 5.19 7.34 1.64
C CYS A 34 4.25 8.06 0.67
N ALA A 35 3.91 7.46 -0.47
CA ALA A 35 2.97 8.03 -1.44
C ALA A 35 2.41 6.94 -2.37
N LEU A 36 1.29 7.26 -3.01
CA LEU A 36 0.76 6.53 -4.16
C LEU A 36 0.49 7.47 -5.33
N GLN A 37 0.64 6.93 -6.53
CA GLN A 37 0.28 7.63 -7.76
C GLN A 37 -1.24 7.65 -7.90
N ALA A 38 -1.83 8.85 -7.96
CA ALA A 38 -3.27 9.08 -8.03
C ALA A 38 -3.71 9.82 -9.30
N GLN A 39 -2.84 9.87 -10.32
CA GLN A 39 -3.08 10.63 -11.56
C GLN A 39 -4.24 10.07 -12.40
N ALA A 40 -4.55 8.78 -12.26
CA ALA A 40 -5.78 8.20 -12.79
C ALA A 40 -6.72 7.88 -11.60
N PRO A 41 -8.02 8.21 -11.68
CA PRO A 41 -8.94 8.06 -10.55
C PRO A 41 -8.97 6.65 -9.93
N ALA A 42 -8.84 5.60 -10.74
CA ALA A 42 -8.85 4.21 -10.26
C ALA A 42 -7.53 3.74 -9.64
N SER A 43 -6.40 4.44 -9.87
CA SER A 43 -5.07 3.96 -9.46
C SER A 43 -4.92 3.76 -7.96
N PRO A 44 -5.36 4.70 -7.08
CA PRO A 44 -5.26 4.52 -5.64
C PRO A 44 -6.04 3.31 -5.12
N TYR A 45 -7.26 3.10 -5.66
CA TYR A 45 -8.11 1.97 -5.31
C TYR A 45 -7.45 0.63 -5.64
N LEU A 46 -6.92 0.48 -6.86
CA LEU A 46 -6.24 -0.75 -7.26
C LEU A 46 -4.95 -0.99 -6.45
N ALA A 47 -4.19 0.08 -6.21
CA ALA A 47 -2.98 0.02 -5.41
C ALA A 47 -3.26 -0.43 -3.97
N LEU A 48 -4.32 0.09 -3.33
CA LEU A 48 -4.67 -0.24 -1.96
C LEU A 48 -5.42 -1.57 -1.83
N TRP A 49 -6.30 -1.92 -2.78
CA TRP A 49 -6.96 -3.23 -2.85
C TRP A 49 -5.95 -4.40 -2.83
N SER A 50 -4.83 -4.26 -3.54
CA SER A 50 -3.77 -5.28 -3.57
C SER A 50 -2.94 -5.39 -2.29
N ARG A 51 -3.04 -4.41 -1.37
CA ARG A 51 -2.17 -4.27 -0.18
C ARG A 51 -2.92 -4.35 1.15
N ILE A 52 -4.20 -3.97 1.17
CA ILE A 52 -5.01 -3.94 2.39
C ILE A 52 -5.94 -5.14 2.42
N ALA A 53 -5.93 -5.90 3.51
CA ALA A 53 -6.89 -6.96 3.76
C ALA A 53 -8.25 -6.33 4.14
N GLY A 54 -9.33 -6.75 3.48
CA GLY A 54 -10.66 -6.19 3.72
C GLY A 54 -10.88 -4.77 3.16
N PHE A 55 -10.05 -4.34 2.20
CA PHE A 55 -10.17 -3.01 1.57
C PHE A 55 -11.61 -2.72 1.08
N ASP A 56 -12.17 -1.62 1.56
CA ASP A 56 -13.40 -1.00 1.06
C ASP A 56 -13.06 0.33 0.38
N ALA A 57 -13.65 0.58 -0.78
CA ALA A 57 -13.48 1.84 -1.52
C ALA A 57 -14.04 3.04 -0.73
N ALA A 58 -15.13 2.84 0.03
CA ALA A 58 -15.74 3.90 0.82
C ALA A 58 -14.83 4.43 1.95
N ASP A 59 -13.93 3.59 2.47
CA ASP A 59 -12.94 4.02 3.46
C ASP A 59 -11.84 4.88 2.82
N LEU A 60 -11.52 4.64 1.54
CA LEU A 60 -10.61 5.51 0.81
C LEU A 60 -11.27 6.84 0.42
N ASP A 61 -12.54 6.82 0.00
CA ASP A 61 -13.30 8.04 -0.24
C ASP A 61 -13.32 8.92 1.02
N ARG A 62 -13.64 8.34 2.18
CA ARG A 62 -13.65 9.06 3.46
C ARG A 62 -12.30 9.69 3.79
N ALA A 63 -11.20 9.00 3.49
CA ALA A 63 -9.85 9.51 3.74
C ALA A 63 -9.47 10.69 2.82
N PHE A 64 -10.17 10.92 1.71
CA PHE A 64 -10.00 12.14 0.89
C PHE A 64 -10.81 13.33 1.40
N ASP A 65 -11.85 13.09 2.20
CA ASP A 65 -12.73 14.12 2.74
C ASP A 65 -12.23 14.74 4.06
N GLU A 66 -11.21 14.14 4.69
CA GLU A 66 -10.55 14.59 5.94
C GLU A 66 -9.39 15.57 5.69
#